data_AF-A0A925TFP5-F1
#
_entry.id   AF-A0A925TFP5-F1
#
_cell.length_a   1.000
_cell.length_b   1.000
_cell.length_c   1.000
_cell.angle_alpha   90.00
_cell.angle_beta   90.00
_cell.angle_gamma   90.00
#
_symmetry.space_group_name_H-M   'P 1'
#
loop_
_entity.id
_entity.type
_entity.pdbx_description
1 polymer ?
#
loop_
_entity_poly.entity_id
_entity_poly.type
_entity_poly.pdbx_seq_one_letter_code
_entity_poly.pdbx_strand_id
1 'polypeptide(L)'
;MKTFRLFAALLVVALIPAPVFAQDSGEIAALLAKARRGNGIAQYNLGLAYSEGKGVTADPIEAYVWLSLARENGARGRALDNLSGTLDKA
;
A
#
# COMPACT_ATOMS: atom_id res chain seq x y z
N MET A 1 -15.63 -48.07 -24.16
CA MET A 1 -15.98 -46.66 -24.38
C MET A 1 -17.36 -46.39 -23.78
N LYS A 2 -17.41 -45.53 -22.74
CA LYS A 2 -18.56 -44.79 -22.17
C LYS A 2 -19.81 -45.60 -21.76
N THR A 3 -19.78 -46.14 -20.53
CA THR A 3 -20.95 -46.67 -19.81
C THR A 3 -21.46 -45.68 -18.75
N PHE A 4 -22.73 -45.29 -18.90
CA PHE A 4 -23.77 -45.06 -17.88
C PHE A 4 -23.38 -44.37 -16.55
N ARG A 5 -23.81 -43.12 -16.33
CA ARG A 5 -25.12 -42.65 -15.81
C ARG A 5 -25.15 -42.48 -14.27
N LEU A 6 -25.39 -41.22 -13.87
CA LEU A 6 -26.17 -40.74 -12.71
C LEU A 6 -25.81 -41.27 -11.31
N PHE A 7 -25.23 -40.42 -10.47
CA PHE A 7 -25.48 -40.43 -9.03
C PHE A 7 -25.69 -39.01 -8.50
N ALA A 8 -26.80 -38.87 -7.80
CA ALA A 8 -27.22 -37.67 -7.10
C ALA A 8 -26.41 -37.45 -5.81
N ALA A 9 -26.44 -36.20 -5.34
CA ALA A 9 -26.28 -35.75 -3.95
C ALA A 9 -24.96 -36.09 -3.22
N LEU A 10 -24.11 -35.08 -3.03
CA LEU A 10 -23.65 -34.69 -1.68
C LEU A 10 -22.98 -33.29 -1.70
N LEU A 11 -23.55 -32.41 -0.89
CA LEU A 11 -23.00 -31.25 -0.19
C LEU A 11 -21.49 -30.97 -0.36
N VAL A 12 -21.15 -29.90 -1.07
CA VAL A 12 -19.96 -29.08 -0.79
C VAL A 12 -20.38 -27.61 -0.83
N VAL A 13 -20.92 -27.14 0.29
CA VAL A 13 -20.73 -25.73 0.67
C VAL A 13 -19.26 -25.64 1.09
N ALA A 14 -18.37 -25.35 0.16
CA ALA A 14 -17.00 -24.96 0.46
C ALA A 14 -16.73 -23.65 -0.26
N LEU A 15 -16.85 -22.58 0.51
CA LEU A 15 -15.78 -21.62 0.64
C LEU A 15 -15.25 -21.14 -0.71
N ILE A 16 -15.96 -20.21 -1.34
CA ILE A 16 -15.22 -19.13 -1.96
C ILE A 16 -14.61 -18.42 -0.75
N PRO A 17 -13.32 -18.53 -0.40
CA PRO A 17 -12.73 -17.36 0.21
C PRO A 17 -12.79 -16.36 -0.93
N ALA A 18 -13.85 -15.55 -0.97
CA ALA A 18 -13.66 -14.21 -1.49
C ALA A 18 -12.37 -13.77 -0.80
N PRO A 19 -11.30 -13.38 -1.52
CA PRO A 19 -10.09 -12.94 -0.85
C PRO A 19 -10.55 -11.89 0.16
N VAL A 20 -10.46 -12.22 1.45
CA VAL A 20 -10.85 -11.36 2.58
C VAL A 20 -9.75 -10.30 2.73
N PHE A 21 -9.33 -9.72 1.62
CA PHE A 21 -8.18 -8.82 1.49
C PHE A 21 -8.59 -7.47 0.90
N ALA A 22 -9.90 -7.19 0.78
CA ALA A 22 -10.40 -5.96 0.19
C ALA A 22 -10.77 -4.86 1.23
N GLN A 23 -10.19 -4.90 2.44
CA GLN A 23 -10.42 -3.84 3.43
C GLN A 23 -9.26 -2.85 3.56
N ASP A 24 -8.00 -3.26 3.30
CA ASP A 24 -6.81 -2.40 3.46
C ASP A 24 -6.20 -1.85 2.15
N SER A 25 -6.67 -2.30 0.97
CA SER A 25 -6.08 -1.90 -0.32
C SER A 25 -6.27 -0.41 -0.66
N GLY A 26 -7.29 0.24 -0.08
CA GLY A 26 -7.50 1.69 -0.23
C GLY A 26 -6.40 2.54 0.43
N GLU A 27 -5.77 2.02 1.49
CA GLU A 27 -4.75 2.75 2.25
C GLU A 27 -3.46 2.89 1.45
N ILE A 28 -3.03 1.83 0.76
CA ILE A 28 -1.86 1.84 -0.13
C ILE A 28 -2.08 2.79 -1.32
N ALA A 29 -3.27 2.77 -1.93
CA ALA A 29 -3.59 3.67 -3.04
C ALA A 29 -3.52 5.15 -2.62
N ALA A 30 -4.04 5.47 -1.43
CA ALA A 30 -3.95 6.82 -0.86
C ALA A 30 -2.51 7.22 -0.51
N LEU A 31 -1.70 6.29 -0.01
CA LEU A 31 -0.27 6.49 0.24
C LEU A 31 0.49 6.77 -1.05
N LEU A 32 0.26 5.99 -2.11
CA LEU A 32 0.84 6.22 -3.44
C LEU A 32 0.55 7.62 -3.98
N ALA A 33 -0.70 8.05 -3.90
CA ALA A 33 -1.10 9.38 -4.35
C ALA A 33 -0.39 10.50 -3.57
N LYS A 34 -0.23 10.36 -2.24
CA LYS A 34 0.48 11.32 -1.39
C LYS A 34 1.99 11.27 -1.60
N ALA A 35 2.56 10.06 -1.72
CA ALA A 35 3.98 9.83 -1.92
C ALA A 35 4.47 10.41 -3.26
N ARG A 36 3.66 10.30 -4.32
CA ARG A 36 3.92 10.94 -5.62
C ARG A 36 3.94 12.46 -5.55
N ARG A 37 3.23 13.07 -4.60
CA ARG A 37 3.26 14.53 -4.36
C ARG A 37 4.42 14.98 -3.47
N GLY A 38 5.37 14.10 -3.16
CA GLY A 38 6.51 14.44 -2.32
C GLY A 38 6.18 14.48 -0.82
N ASN A 39 5.08 13.87 -0.38
CA ASN A 39 4.82 13.77 1.05
C ASN A 39 5.77 12.76 1.69
N GLY A 40 6.77 13.24 2.43
CA GLY A 40 7.82 12.40 3.03
C GLY A 40 7.28 11.34 3.99
N ILE A 41 6.20 11.62 4.72
CA ILE A 41 5.56 10.64 5.62
C ILE A 41 4.90 9.51 4.81
N ALA A 42 4.21 9.85 3.72
CA ALA A 42 3.59 8.86 2.85
C ALA A 42 4.63 7.99 2.13
N GLN A 43 5.76 8.59 1.72
CA GLN A 43 6.89 7.85 1.15
C GLN A 43 7.51 6.89 2.19
N TYR A 44 7.63 7.32 3.45
CA TYR A 44 8.12 6.45 4.53
C TYR A 44 7.19 5.26 4.76
N ASN A 45 5.89 5.51 4.89
CA ASN A 45 4.89 4.46 5.12
C ASN A 45 4.80 3.49 3.94
N LEU A 46 4.93 3.98 2.70
CA LEU A 46 4.94 3.14 1.51
C LEU A 46 6.20 2.26 1.47
N GLY A 47 7.35 2.80 1.85
CA GLY A 47 8.58 2.02 1.99
C GLY A 47 8.47 0.91 3.04
N LEU A 48 7.81 1.18 4.17
CA LEU A 48 7.51 0.16 5.18
C LEU A 48 6.57 -0.92 4.64
N ALA A 49 5.52 -0.53 3.91
CA ALA A 49 4.57 -1.46 3.32
C ALA A 49 5.26 -2.44 2.36
N TYR A 50 6.17 -1.96 1.51
CA TYR A 50 6.99 -2.81 0.64
C TYR A 50 8.01 -3.65 1.41
N SER A 51 8.55 -3.17 2.52
CA SER A 51 9.45 -3.97 3.35
C SER A 51 8.73 -5.13 4.05
N GLU A 52 7.49 -4.91 4.48
CA GLU A 52 6.72 -5.87 5.29
C GLU A 52 5.73 -6.70 4.47
N GLY A 53 5.51 -6.35 3.19
CA GLY A 53 4.49 -6.96 2.35
C GLY A 53 3.06 -6.68 2.81
N LYS A 54 2.82 -5.53 3.45
CA LYS A 54 1.49 -5.13 3.95
C LYS A 54 0.71 -4.42 2.85
N GLY A 55 -0.34 -5.07 2.34
CA GLY A 55 -1.17 -4.50 1.27
C GLY A 55 -0.50 -4.43 -0.11
N VAL A 56 0.77 -4.84 -0.21
CA VAL A 56 1.57 -4.96 -1.43
C VAL A 56 2.43 -6.21 -1.35
N THR A 57 2.92 -6.70 -2.49
CA THR A 57 3.98 -7.72 -2.50
C THR A 57 5.24 -7.12 -1.91
N ALA A 58 5.90 -7.85 -1.00
CA ALA A 58 7.14 -7.39 -0.40
C ALA A 58 8.22 -7.21 -1.48
N ASP A 59 8.83 -6.02 -1.51
CA ASP A 59 9.92 -5.67 -2.42
C ASP A 59 10.93 -4.79 -1.66
N PRO A 60 12.08 -5.37 -1.24
CA PRO A 60 13.12 -4.64 -0.53
C PRO A 60 13.74 -3.50 -1.35
N ILE A 61 13.76 -3.61 -2.69
CA ILE A 61 14.31 -2.58 -3.59
C ILE A 61 13.34 -1.40 -3.62
N GLU A 62 12.06 -1.67 -3.80
CA GLU A 62 11.03 -0.62 -3.80
C GLU A 62 10.94 0.06 -2.43
N ALA A 63 11.05 -0.71 -1.34
CA ALA A 63 11.16 -0.19 0.02
C ALA A 63 12.32 0.80 0.17
N TYR A 64 13.52 0.44 -0.31
CA TYR A 64 14.70 1.30 -0.25
C TYR A 64 14.51 2.61 -1.04
N VAL A 65 13.91 2.55 -2.22
CA VAL A 65 13.63 3.73 -3.05
C VAL A 65 12.70 4.69 -2.30
N TRP A 66 11.57 4.19 -1.79
CA TRP A 66 10.60 5.02 -1.09
C TRP A 66 11.15 5.61 0.22
N LEU A 67 11.91 4.84 0.99
CA LEU A 67 12.57 5.34 2.21
C LEU A 67 13.65 6.40 1.91
N SER A 68 14.36 6.25 0.80
CA SER A 68 15.36 7.24 0.36
C SER A 68 14.72 8.56 -0.02
N LEU A 69 13.62 8.53 -0.77
CA LEU A 69 12.81 9.71 -1.11
C LEU A 69 12.20 10.34 0.14
N ALA A 70 11.73 9.52 1.08
CA ALA A 70 11.16 9.99 2.34
C ALA A 70 12.16 10.78 3.17
N ARG A 71 13.44 10.38 3.17
CA ARG A 71 14.51 11.13 3.84
C ARG A 71 14.69 12.52 3.23
N GLU A 72 14.70 12.61 1.90
CA GLU A 72 14.87 13.87 1.18
C GLU A 72 13.66 14.80 1.35
N ASN A 73 12.46 14.27 1.16
CA ASN A 73 11.23 15.04 1.21
C ASN A 73 10.70 15.27 2.64
N GLY A 74 11.03 14.40 3.59
CA GLY A 74 10.72 14.58 5.01
C GLY A 74 11.53 15.72 5.63
N ALA A 75 12.78 15.89 5.21
CA ALA A 75 13.58 17.06 5.56
C ALA A 75 13.08 18.33 4.86
N ARG A 76 12.74 18.23 3.56
CA ARG A 76 12.20 19.34 2.78
C ARG A 76 10.85 19.84 3.28
N GLY A 77 9.94 18.94 3.66
CA GLY A 77 8.63 19.27 4.24
C GLY A 77 8.77 20.09 5.52
N ARG A 78 9.64 19.65 6.45
CA ARG A 78 9.94 20.40 7.67
C ARG A 78 10.56 21.77 7.40
N ALA A 79 11.42 21.90 6.39
CA ALA A 79 12.03 23.17 6.02
C ALA A 79 11.02 24.15 5.39
N LEU A 80 10.08 23.66 4.58
CA LEU A 80 9.03 24.48 3.97
C LEU A 80 7.98 24.95 4.99
N ASP A 81 7.62 24.12 5.98
CA ASP A 81 6.70 24.50 7.06
C ASP A 81 7.26 25.65 7.92
N ASN A 82 8.57 25.66 8.14
CA ASN A 82 9.23 26.75 8.87
C ASN A 82 9.31 28.05 8.03
N LEU A 83 9.41 27.95 6.71
CA LEU A 83 9.46 29.11 5.82
C LEU A 83 8.08 29.73 5.59
N SER A 84 7.03 28.92 5.45
CA SER A 84 5.67 29.43 5.28
C SER A 84 5.20 30.21 6.51
N GLY A 85 5.47 29.68 7.71
CA GLY A 85 5.12 30.36 8.97
C GLY A 85 5.90 31.66 9.26
N THR A 86 7.00 31.90 8.54
CA THR A 86 7.77 33.16 8.64
C THR A 86 7.35 34.19 7.59
N LEU A 87 6.95 33.76 6.40
CA LEU A 87 6.44 34.65 5.35
C LEU A 87 5.03 35.18 5.63
N ASP A 88 4.17 34.40 6.31
CA ASP A 88 2.82 34.85 6.72
C ASP A 88 2.82 35.91 7.84
N LYS A 89 3.98 36.17 8.46
CA LYS A 89 4.13 37.10 9.59
C LYS A 89 4.84 38.42 9.22
N ALA A 90 5.14 38.64 7.93
CA ALA A 90 5.75 39.86 7.41
C ALA A 90 4.73 40.70 6.66
#